data_AF-W4LW44-F1
#
_entry.id   AF-W4LW44-F1
#
_cell.length_a   1.000
_cell.length_b   1.000
_cell.length_c   1.000
_cell.angle_alpha   90.00
_cell.angle_beta   90.00
_cell.angle_gamma   90.00
#
_symmetry.space_group_name_H-M   'P 1'
#
loop_
_entity.id
_entity.type
_entity.pdbx_description
1 polymer ?
#
loop_
_entity_poly.entity_id
_entity_poly.type
_entity_poly.pdbx_seq_one_letter_code
_entity_poly.pdbx_strand_id
1 'polypeptide(L)' 'MHDGYRVIEWAHQNDYDLSWVAEKIGYPVKELREALNRNHITKDLVDALFQHFKIRIAPTVLPLGGDSSCC' A
#
# COMPACT_ATOMS: atom_id res chain seq x y z
N MET A 1 4.00 -6.35 12.65
CA MET A 1 4.82 -6.22 11.42
C MET A 1 4.39 -4.94 10.73
N HIS A 2 5.33 -4.08 10.33
CA HIS A 2 5.04 -2.86 9.56
C HIS A 2 5.26 -3.14 8.08
N ASP A 3 4.25 -3.66 7.41
CA ASP A 3 4.31 -3.96 5.99
C ASP A 3 4.49 -2.71 5.12
N GLY A 4 4.05 -1.54 5.61
CA GLY A 4 4.33 -0.26 4.95
C GLY A 4 5.83 0.05 4.84
N TYR A 5 6.61 -0.33 5.85
CA TYR A 5 8.05 -0.13 5.86
C TYR A 5 8.77 -1.03 4.85
N ARG A 6 8.23 -2.24 4.58
CA ARG A 6 8.78 -3.16 3.57
C ARG A 6 8.71 -2.57 2.16
N VAL A 7 7.67 -1.78 1.85
CA VAL A 7 7.54 -1.10 0.55
C VAL A 7 8.57 0.02 0.43
N ILE A 8 8.79 0.78 1.51
CA ILE A 8 9.80 1.85 1.55
C ILE A 8 11.20 1.28 1.38
N GLU A 9 11.52 0.21 2.12
CA GLU A 9 12.81 -0.49 2.00
C GLU A 9 13.01 -1.08 0.61
N TRP A 10 11.98 -1.73 0.05
CA TRP A 10 12.05 -2.25 -1.32
C TRP A 10 12.32 -1.14 -2.34
N ALA A 11 11.64 0.01 -2.23
CA ALA A 11 11.85 1.13 -3.13
C ALA A 11 13.30 1.65 -3.02
N HIS A 12 13.81 1.81 -1.80
CA HIS A 12 15.19 2.23 -1.55
C HIS A 12 16.23 1.22 -2.06
N GLN A 13 15.98 -0.09 -1.92
CA GLN A 13 16.87 -1.14 -2.44
C GLN A 13 16.96 -1.17 -3.97
N ASN A 14 15.93 -0.68 -4.66
CA ASN A 14 15.87 -0.64 -6.12
C ASN A 14 16.16 0.77 -6.69
N ASP A 15 16.60 1.71 -5.85
CA ASP A 15 16.84 3.11 -6.23
C ASP A 15 15.60 3.81 -6.82
N TYR A 16 14.40 3.42 -6.35
CA TYR A 16 13.14 4.01 -6.76
C TYR A 16 12.65 5.05 -5.75
N ASP A 17 12.26 6.21 -6.26
CA ASP A 17 11.57 7.22 -5.47
C ASP A 17 10.09 6.83 -5.26
N LEU A 18 9.56 7.13 -4.08
CA LEU A 18 8.14 6.87 -3.78
C LEU A 18 7.20 7.64 -4.72
N SER A 19 7.61 8.79 -5.24
CA SER A 19 6.86 9.51 -6.28
C SER A 19 6.73 8.69 -7.57
N TRP A 20 7.82 8.09 -8.04
CA TRP A 20 7.80 7.21 -9.20
C TRP A 20 6.95 5.97 -8.98
N VAL A 21 7.05 5.36 -7.79
CA VAL A 21 6.20 4.21 -7.41
C VAL A 21 4.73 4.62 -7.46
N ALA A 22 4.38 5.75 -6.86
CA ALA A 22 3.02 6.29 -6.82
C ALA A 22 2.48 6.57 -8.23
N GLU A 23 3.28 7.17 -9.10
CA GLU A 23 2.91 7.42 -10.50
C GLU A 23 2.63 6.12 -11.26
N LYS A 24 3.44 5.07 -11.05
CA LYS A 24 3.26 3.78 -11.74
C LYS A 24 1.97 3.06 -11.35
N ILE A 25 1.52 3.21 -10.11
CA ILE A 25 0.26 2.61 -9.63
C ILE A 25 -0.92 3.58 -9.72
N GLY A 26 -0.73 4.79 -10.26
CA GLY A 26 -1.78 5.80 -10.35
C GLY A 26 -2.27 6.33 -9.00
N TYR A 27 -1.44 6.26 -7.95
CA TYR A 27 -1.79 6.66 -6.59
C TYR A 27 -1.16 8.02 -6.24
N PRO A 28 -1.82 8.88 -5.45
CA PRO A 28 -1.21 10.14 -5.03
C PRO A 28 -0.03 9.90 -4.07
N VAL A 29 1.15 10.46 -4.40
CA VAL A 29 2.38 10.26 -3.60
C VAL A 29 2.23 10.63 -2.11
N LYS A 30 1.47 11.69 -1.81
CA LYS A 30 1.21 12.11 -0.42
C LYS A 30 0.42 11.05 0.35
N GLU A 31 -0.61 10.51 -0.28
CA GLU A 31 -1.46 9.47 0.31
C GLU A 31 -0.72 8.14 0.41
N LEU A 32 0.09 7.78 -0.60
CA LEU A 32 0.96 6.60 -0.54
C LEU A 32 1.91 6.71 0.65
N ARG A 33 2.59 7.86 0.80
CA ARG A 33 3.54 8.07 1.88
C ARG A 33 2.87 8.02 3.25
N GLU A 34 1.68 8.61 3.40
CA GLU A 34 0.94 8.56 4.65
C GLU A 34 0.45 7.13 4.95
N ALA A 35 -0.09 6.43 3.96
CA ALA A 35 -0.52 5.03 4.07
C ALA A 35 0.63 4.10 4.50
N LEU A 36 1.80 4.23 3.89
CA LEU A 36 2.97 3.42 4.23
C LEU A 36 3.52 3.77 5.63
N ASN A 37 3.59 5.05 6.00
CA ASN A 37 4.10 5.48 7.32
C ASN A 37 3.16 5.11 8.46
N ARG A 38 1.84 5.27 8.27
CA ARG A 38 0.83 4.92 9.28
C ARG A 38 0.49 3.44 9.28
N ASN A 39 1.12 2.64 8.41
CA ASN A 39 0.75 1.25 8.16
C ASN A 39 -0.76 1.13 7.90
N HIS A 40 -1.32 2.06 7.14
CA HIS A 40 -2.72 2.13 6.70
C HIS A 40 -2.78 1.67 5.24
N ILE A 41 -2.59 0.37 5.03
CA ILE A 41 -2.50 -0.27 3.73
C ILE A 41 -3.87 -0.82 3.37
N THR A 42 -4.53 -0.19 2.41
CA THR A 42 -5.81 -0.65 1.85
C THR A 42 -5.60 -1.85 0.94
N LYS A 43 -6.66 -2.64 0.76
CA LYS A 43 -6.65 -3.75 -0.21
C LYS A 43 -6.32 -3.26 -1.63
N ASP A 44 -6.87 -2.12 -2.02
CA ASP A 44 -6.61 -1.50 -3.32
C ASP A 44 -5.11 -1.20 -3.52
N LEU A 45 -4.46 -0.64 -2.49
CA LEU A 45 -3.02 -0.39 -2.53
C LEU A 45 -2.20 -1.68 -2.61
N VAL A 46 -2.61 -2.75 -1.90
CA VAL A 46 -1.97 -4.07 -2.01
C VAL A 46 -2.09 -4.62 -3.43
N ASP A 47 -3.29 -4.59 -4.00
CA ASP A 47 -3.56 -5.09 -5.33
C ASP A 47 -2.76 -4.30 -6.38
N ALA A 48 -2.68 -2.97 -6.27
CA ALA A 48 -1.91 -2.13 -7.18
C ALA A 48 -0.40 -2.42 -7.09
N LEU A 49 0.16 -2.53 -5.89
CA LEU A 49 1.57 -2.88 -5.68
C LEU A 49 1.88 -4.30 -6.17
N PHE A 50 0.95 -5.24 -6.01
CA PHE A 50 1.12 -6.60 -6.53
C PHE A 50 1.01 -6.68 -8.06
N GLN A 51 0.08 -5.93 -8.66
CA GLN A 51 -0.10 -5.93 -10.11
C GLN A 51 1.12 -5.35 -10.83
N HIS A 52 1.62 -4.20 -10.38
CA HIS A 52 2.71 -3.47 -11.05
C HIS A 52 4.11 -3.97 -10.64
N PHE A 53 4.31 -4.32 -9.37
CA PHE A 53 5.65 -4.60 -8.83
C PHE A 53 5.79 -6.01 -8.25
N LYS A 54 4.72 -6.81 -8.23
CA LYS A 54 4.68 -8.16 -7.62
C LYS A 54 5.05 -8.16 -6.13
N ILE A 55 4.90 -7.02 -5.45
CA ILE A 55 5.13 -6.87 -4.02
C ILE A 55 3.93 -7.46 -3.27
N ARG A 56 4.19 -8.42 -2.39
CA ARG A 56 3.17 -9.03 -1.53
C ARG A 56 3.27 -8.46 -0.11
N ILE A 57 2.29 -7.64 0.24
CA ILE A 57 2.08 -7.10 1.59
C ILE A 57 0.65 -7.44 2.05
N ALA A 58 0.45 -7.53 3.36
CA ALA A 58 -0.88 -7.73 3.91
C ALA A 58 -1.62 -6.38 4.03
N PRO A 59 -2.90 -6.28 3.65
CA PRO A 59 -3.70 -5.11 3.96
C PRO A 59 -3.85 -5.03 5.48
N THR A 60 -3.71 -3.82 6.02
CA THR A 60 -3.76 -3.57 7.46
C THR A 60 -5.05 -2.87 7.87
N VAL A 61 -5.70 -2.18 6.93
CA VAL A 61 -7.09 -1.80 7.10
C VAL A 61 -7.99 -2.86 6.50
N LEU A 62 -8.86 -3.38 7.36
CA LEU A 62 -9.99 -4.18 6.91
C LEU A 62 -10.86 -3.30 6.01
N PRO A 63 -11.44 -3.85 4.93
CA PRO A 63 -12.46 -3.12 4.20
C PRO A 63 -13.54 -2.73 5.22
N LEU A 64 -13.88 -1.44 5.30
CA LEU A 64 -15.11 -0.98 5.92
C LEU A 64 -16.26 -1.53 5.08
N GLY A 65 -16.57 -2.80 5.30
CA GLY A 65 -17.39 -3.63 4.42
C GLY A 65 -17.64 -5.00 5.04
N GLY A 66 -17.78 -5.04 6.36
CA GLY A 66 -18.69 -5.98 7.01
C GLY A 66 -19.92 -5.17 7.36
N ASP A 67 -20.89 -5.14 6.46
CA ASP A 67 -22.28 -4.94 6.86
C ASP A 67 -22.60 -6.12 7.78
N SER A 68 -22.34 -5.95 9.07
CA SER A 68 -23.04 -6.68 10.11
C SER A 68 -24.47 -6.14 10.11
N SER A 69 -25.27 -6.48 9.11
CA SER A 69 -26.70 -6.61 9.32
C SER A 69 -26.87 -7.66 10.40
N CYS A 70 -27.08 -7.19 11.64
CA CYS A 70 -27.84 -7.94 12.62
C CYS A 70 -29.13 -8.42 11.96
N CYS A 71 -29.33 -9.73 11.89
CA CYS A 71 -30.62 -10.40 11.78
C CYS A 71 -30.54 -11.65 12.66
#